data_AF-A0A1Q7EFX9-F1
#
_entry.id   AF-A0A1Q7EFX9-F1
#
_cell.length_a   1.000
_cell.length_b   1.000
_cell.length_c   1.000
_cell.angle_alpha   90.00
_cell.angle_beta   90.00
_cell.angle_gamma   90.00
#
_symmetry.space_group_name_H-M   'P 1'
#
loop_
_entity.id
_entity.type
_entity.pdbx_description
1 polymer ?
#
loop_
_entity_poly.entity_id
_entity_poly.type
_entity_poly.pdbx_seq_one_letter_code
_entity_poly.pdbx_strand_id
1 'polypeptide(L)' 'MDHLIDAQSAELDRDRRLQRVWEIQRKLEADVARPMLGWRNEYFTRWPHVRNLLPHNSLYNYGRMQEVWLDK' A
#
# COMPACT_ATOMS: atom_id res chain seq x y z
N MET A 1 19.89 5.99 -8.34
CA MET A 1 18.74 5.27 -7.75
C MET A 1 17.78 4.78 -8.83
N ASP A 2 17.47 5.59 -9.84
CA ASP A 2 16.54 5.25 -10.93
C ASP A 2 16.80 3.90 -11.58
N HIS A 3 18.05 3.58 -11.94
CA HIS A 3 18.38 2.27 -12.54
C HIS A 3 18.04 1.07 -11.62
N LEU A 4 18.10 1.20 -10.29
CA LEU A 4 17.71 0.12 -9.38
C LEU A 4 16.18 -0.06 -9.35
N ILE A 5 15.44 1.04 -9.45
CA ILE A 5 13.97 1.05 -9.52
C ILE A 5 13.51 0.44 -10.85
N ASP A 6 14.16 0.79 -11.95
CA ASP A 6 13.86 0.22 -13.27
C ASP A 6 14.12 -1.30 -13.31
N ALA A 7 15.27 -1.74 -12.78
CA ALA A 7 15.62 -3.15 -12.70
C ALA A 7 14.64 -3.96 -11.82
N GLN A 8 14.22 -3.39 -10.69
CA GLN A 8 13.17 -3.99 -9.86
C GLN A 8 11.84 -4.07 -10.61
N SER A 9 11.48 -3.04 -11.39
CA SER A 9 10.22 -2.97 -12.13
C SER A 9 10.15 -4.02 -13.25
N ALA A 10 11.30 -4.35 -13.86
CA ALA A 10 11.41 -5.36 -14.90
C ALA A 10 11.47 -6.81 -14.37
N GLU A 11 11.77 -7.04 -13.08
CA GLU A 11 11.91 -8.38 -12.50
C GLU A 11 10.55 -9.10 -12.43
N LEU A 12 10.39 -10.25 -13.10
CA LEU A 12 9.11 -10.99 -13.15
C LEU A 12 8.85 -11.82 -11.89
N ASP A 13 9.91 -12.31 -11.25
CA ASP A 13 9.81 -13.13 -10.04
C ASP A 13 9.48 -12.26 -8.82
N ARG A 14 8.38 -12.61 -8.12
CA ARG A 14 7.87 -11.80 -7.01
C ARG A 14 8.83 -11.76 -5.82
N ASP A 15 9.44 -12.87 -5.46
CA ASP A 15 10.27 -12.98 -4.27
C ASP A 15 11.60 -12.24 -4.48
N ARG A 16 12.19 -12.39 -5.68
CA ARG A 16 13.36 -11.60 -6.09
C ARG A 16 13.05 -10.11 -6.17
N ARG A 17 11.89 -9.74 -6.72
CA ARG A 17 11.45 -8.35 -6.77
C ARG A 17 11.36 -7.76 -5.37
N LEU A 18 10.78 -8.48 -4.41
CA LEU A 18 10.67 -8.04 -3.02
C LEU A 18 12.04 -7.83 -2.36
N GLN A 19 12.97 -8.76 -2.56
CA GLN A 19 14.34 -8.63 -2.05
C GLN A 19 15.02 -7.35 -2.57
N ARG A 20 14.90 -7.08 -3.88
CA ARG A 20 15.42 -5.84 -4.50
C ARG A 20 14.79 -4.58 -3.91
N VAL A 21 13.48 -4.57 -3.65
CA VAL A 21 12.79 -3.43 -3.00
C VAL A 21 13.37 -3.17 -1.61
N TRP A 22 13.61 -4.21 -0.82
CA TRP A 22 14.20 -4.06 0.52
C TRP A 22 15.63 -3.50 0.47
N GLU A 23 16.43 -3.92 -0.51
CA GLU A 23 17.78 -3.36 -0.71
C GLU A 23 17.74 -1.87 -1.08
N ILE A 24 16.81 -1.48 -1.96
CA ILE A 24 16.62 -0.08 -2.35
C ILE A 24 16.18 0.75 -1.14
N GLN A 25 15.20 0.26 -0.37
CA GLN A 25 14.71 0.94 0.83
C GLN A 25 15.84 1.17 1.84
N ARG A 26 16.66 0.16 2.14
CA ARG A 26 17.79 0.29 3.06
C ARG A 26 18.80 1.34 2.62
N LYS A 27 19.08 1.44 1.32
CA LYS A 27 19.97 2.46 0.77
C LYS A 27 19.36 3.87 0.90
N LEU A 28 18.07 4.02 0.59
CA LEU A 28 17.36 5.30 0.73
C LEU A 28 17.30 5.79 2.19
N GLU A 29 17.10 4.87 3.14
CA GLU A 29 17.11 5.17 4.57
C GLU A 29 18.50 5.60 5.04
N ALA A 30 19.56 4.95 4.56
CA ALA A 30 20.94 5.30 4.89
C ALA A 30 21.34 6.69 4.34
N ASP A 31 20.85 7.06 3.16
CA ASP A 31 21.11 8.36 2.53
C ASP A 31 20.31 9.52 3.17
N VAL A 32 19.40 9.22 4.12
CA VAL A 32 18.53 10.18 4.84
C VAL A 32 17.76 11.13 3.89
N ALA A 33 17.52 10.70 2.65
CA ALA A 33 16.88 11.54 1.63
C ALA A 33 15.42 11.89 1.99
N ARG A 34 14.75 11.05 2.80
CA ARG A 34 13.41 11.29 3.34
C ARG A 34 13.23 10.57 4.68
N PRO A 35 13.25 11.27 5.83
CA PRO A 35 12.97 10.65 7.12
C PRO A 35 11.50 10.20 7.19
N MET A 36 11.28 8.91 7.40
CA MET A 36 9.94 8.37 7.65
C MET A 36 9.49 8.74 9.06
N LEU A 37 8.39 9.50 9.17
CA LEU A 37 7.83 9.92 10.46
C LEU A 37 6.97 8.85 11.12
N GLY A 38 6.42 7.92 10.34
CA GLY A 38 5.63 6.80 10.85
C GLY A 38 4.55 6.32 9.89
N TRP A 39 4.00 5.15 10.19
CA TRP A 39 2.86 4.58 9.48
C TRP A 39 1.58 5.01 10.20
N ARG A 40 0.63 5.61 9.48
CA ARG A 40 -0.63 6.07 10.07
C ARG A 40 -1.61 4.89 10.16
N ASN A 41 -2.29 4.78 11.29
CA ASN A 41 -3.47 3.95 11.42
C ASN A 41 -4.70 4.80 11.08
N GLU A 42 -5.45 4.40 10.06
CA GLU A 42 -6.68 5.07 9.68
C GLU A 42 -7.87 4.46 10.42
N TYR A 43 -8.77 5.32 10.90
CA TYR A 43 -10.01 4.93 11.57
C TYR A 43 -11.19 5.31 10.69
N PHE A 44 -12.09 4.35 10.46
CA PHE A 44 -13.24 4.53 9.59
C PHE A 44 -14.54 4.33 10.38
N THR A 45 -15.47 5.28 10.24
CA THR A 45 -16.82 5.16 10.78
C THR A 45 -17.76 4.65 9.69
N ARG A 46 -18.61 3.67 10.01
CA ARG A 46 -19.65 3.18 9.11
C ARG A 46 -21.02 3.33 9.75
N TRP A 47 -22.04 3.53 8.92
CA TRP A 47 -23.41 3.50 9.39
C TRP A 47 -23.84 2.05 9.73
N PRO A 48 -24.68 1.85 10.78
CA PRO A 48 -25.06 0.50 11.22
C PRO A 48 -25.81 -0.34 10.17
N HIS A 49 -26.53 0.30 9.25
CA HIS A 49 -27.31 -0.37 8.22
C HIS A 49 -26.49 -0.69 6.95
N VAL A 50 -25.23 -0.24 6.88
CA VAL A 50 -24.32 -0.55 5.77
C VAL A 50 -23.60 -1.85 6.08
N ARG A 51 -23.81 -2.85 5.23
CA ARG A 51 -23.22 -4.18 5.36
C ARG A 51 -22.11 -4.35 4.33
N ASN A 52 -21.14 -5.20 4.70
CA ASN A 52 -20.01 -5.56 3.85
C ASN A 52 -19.09 -4.40 3.40
N LEU A 53 -19.10 -3.27 4.13
CA LEU A 53 -18.09 -2.21 3.96
C LEU A 53 -16.81 -2.59 4.72
N LEU A 54 -15.83 -3.13 3.99
CA LEU A 54 -14.51 -3.52 4.50
C LEU A 54 -13.52 -2.35 4.37
N PRO A 55 -13.05 -1.77 5.49
CA PRO A 55 -11.99 -0.76 5.46
C PRO A 55 -10.70 -1.34 4.91
N HIS A 56 -10.08 -0.67 3.94
CA HIS A 56 -8.80 -1.11 3.38
C HIS A 56 -7.96 0.06 2.87
N ASN A 57 -6.65 -0.04 3.06
CA ASN A 57 -5.68 1.04 2.85
C ASN A 57 -5.29 1.23 1.37
N SER A 58 -6.22 1.03 0.44
CA SER A 58 -5.99 1.25 -0.99
C SER A 58 -6.79 2.46 -1.44
N LEU A 59 -6.10 3.57 -1.73
CA LEU A 59 -6.74 4.80 -2.20
C LEU A 59 -7.64 4.56 -3.43
N TYR A 60 -7.22 3.64 -4.32
CA TYR A 60 -7.92 3.35 -5.56
C TYR A 60 -9.07 2.36 -5.41
N ASN A 61 -8.94 1.38 -4.50
CA ASN A 61 -9.95 0.35 -4.34
C ASN A 61 -10.98 0.69 -3.26
N TYR A 62 -10.68 1.60 -2.34
CA TYR A 62 -11.57 1.90 -1.21
C TYR A 62 -12.96 2.38 -1.65
N GLY A 63 -13.04 3.10 -2.77
CA GLY A 63 -14.32 3.51 -3.37
C GLY A 63 -15.12 2.40 -4.06
N ARG A 64 -14.61 1.16 -4.15
CA ARG A 64 -15.32 0.05 -4.80
C ARG A 64 -16.38 -0.53 -3.86
N MET A 65 -17.61 -0.06 -4.04
CA MET A 65 -18.78 -0.46 -3.22
C MET A 65 -19.60 -1.61 -3.84
N GLN A 66 -19.02 -2.39 -4.75
CA GLN A 66 -19.75 -3.41 -5.53
C GLN A 66 -20.42 -4.48 -4.67
N GLU A 67 -19.80 -4.83 -3.54
CA GLU A 67 -20.31 -5.85 -2.61
C GLU A 67 -20.99 -5.22 -1.37
N VAL A 68 -21.07 -3.89 -1.31
CA VAL A 68 -21.66 -3.15 -0.19
C VAL A 68 -23.15 -3.00 -0.41
N TRP A 69 -23.94 -3.28 0.62
CA TRP A 69 -25.40 -3.22 0.55
C TRP A 69 -26.01 -2.63 1.82
N LEU A 70 -27.29 -2.25 1.72
CA LEU A 70 -28.05 -1.70 2.82
C LEU A 70 -29.07 -2.73 3.33
N ASP A 71 -29.10 -2.90 4.65
CA ASP A 71 -30.04 -3.77 5.35
C ASP A 71 -31.40 -3.06 5.48
N LYS A 72 -32.18 -3.04 4.38
CA LYS A 72 -33.57 -2.55 4.30
C LYS A 72 -34.36 -3.25 3.22
#